data_AF-A0A1F5E4D8-F1
#
_entry.id   AF-A0A1F5E4D8-F1
#
_cell.length_a   1.000
_cell.length_b   1.000
_cell.length_c   1.000
_cell.angle_alpha   90.00
_cell.angle_beta   90.00
_cell.angle_gamma   90.00
#
_symmetry.space_group_name_H-M   'P 1'
#
loop_
_entity.id
_entity.type
_entity.pdbx_description
1 polymer ?
#
loop_
_entity_poly.entity_id
_entity_poly.type
_entity_poly.pdbx_seq_one_letter_code
_entity_poly.pdbx_strand_id
1 'polypeptide(L)'
;MKSTVVPAQITTVEDKIAGSLNFMQIILLVFSLIIGTAFYGLVPPKLHLTGIKIGLMVFQFLIFGTLALRYQGRILADWLVIYLRFKARPRVYIFTKNDLLSREVLQDTIQEEKSESPVRASNKVTQKIRKKKTDEDFPIEDRRSIISIKPSKKGGFDVEYFKA
;
A
#
# COMPACT_ATOMS: atom_id res chain seq x y z
N MET A 1 -47.66 -11.02 -37.11
CA MET A 1 -46.29 -11.56 -36.98
C MET A 1 -46.32 -12.65 -35.93
N LYS A 2 -45.91 -13.89 -36.27
CA LYS A 2 -45.86 -14.99 -35.31
C LYS A 2 -44.54 -14.88 -34.54
N SER A 3 -44.58 -14.53 -33.26
CA SER A 3 -43.40 -14.57 -32.40
C SER A 3 -43.18 -16.01 -31.94
N THR A 4 -42.14 -16.65 -32.46
CA THR A 4 -41.68 -17.93 -31.92
C THR A 4 -40.96 -17.63 -30.61
N VAL A 5 -41.59 -17.94 -29.48
CA VAL A 5 -40.94 -17.88 -28.18
C VAL A 5 -39.97 -19.06 -28.11
N VAL A 6 -38.67 -18.77 -28.14
CA VAL A 6 -37.64 -19.79 -27.88
C VAL A 6 -37.77 -20.19 -26.42
N PRO A 7 -37.92 -21.49 -26.09
CA PRO A 7 -38.01 -21.91 -24.70
C PRO A 7 -36.73 -21.51 -23.97
N ALA A 8 -36.88 -21.01 -22.74
CA ALA A 8 -35.74 -20.69 -21.89
C ALA A 8 -34.87 -21.95 -21.72
N GLN A 9 -33.56 -21.79 -21.86
CA GLN A 9 -32.62 -22.89 -21.64
C GLN A 9 -32.78 -23.40 -20.21
N ILE A 10 -33.19 -24.66 -20.09
CA ILE A 10 -33.28 -25.35 -18.79
C ILE A 10 -31.85 -25.70 -18.40
N THR A 11 -31.19 -24.79 -17.68
CA THR A 11 -29.94 -25.12 -16.99
C THR A 11 -30.29 -25.89 -15.73
N THR A 12 -29.55 -26.97 -15.45
CA THR A 12 -29.72 -27.69 -14.19
C THR A 12 -29.30 -26.78 -13.03
N VAL A 13 -29.83 -27.07 -11.83
CA VAL A 13 -29.41 -26.36 -10.61
C VAL A 13 -27.91 -26.48 -10.37
N GLU A 14 -27.30 -27.59 -10.79
CA GLU A 14 -25.86 -27.85 -10.70
C GLU A 14 -25.05 -26.89 -11.58
N ASP A 15 -25.44 -26.72 -12.84
CA ASP A 15 -24.79 -25.76 -13.75
C ASP A 15 -24.92 -24.33 -13.25
N LYS A 16 -26.05 -23.99 -12.62
CA LYS A 16 -26.26 -22.68 -12.02
C LYS A 16 -25.35 -22.43 -10.81
N ILE A 17 -25.08 -23.46 -10.02
CA ILE A 17 -24.16 -23.38 -8.87
C ILE A 17 -22.72 -23.31 -9.36
N ALA A 18 -22.32 -24.17 -10.31
CA ALA A 18 -20.99 -24.17 -10.90
C ALA A 18 -20.68 -22.83 -11.59
N GLY A 19 -21.64 -22.26 -12.32
CA GLY A 19 -21.53 -20.95 -12.97
C GLY A 19 -21.63 -19.75 -12.04
N SER A 20 -21.96 -19.94 -10.75
CA SER A 20 -22.04 -18.85 -9.78
C SER A 20 -20.68 -18.45 -9.19
N LEU A 21 -19.67 -19.30 -9.37
CA LEU A 21 -18.29 -19.05 -8.97
C LEU A 21 -17.66 -18.00 -9.88
N ASN A 22 -17.22 -16.89 -9.29
CA ASN A 22 -16.49 -15.86 -10.01
C ASN A 22 -15.09 -16.38 -10.36
N PHE A 23 -14.61 -16.07 -11.56
CA PHE A 23 -13.25 -16.37 -12.02
C PHE A 23 -12.18 -16.01 -10.97
N MET A 24 -12.34 -14.89 -10.28
CA MET A 24 -11.38 -14.46 -9.27
C MET A 24 -11.41 -15.31 -7.99
N GLN A 25 -12.55 -15.94 -7.66
CA GLN A 25 -12.62 -16.93 -6.58
C GLN A 25 -11.89 -18.22 -6.96
N ILE A 26 -12.07 -18.67 -8.21
CA ILE A 26 -11.39 -19.86 -8.73
C ILE A 26 -9.88 -19.66 -8.69
N ILE A 27 -9.38 -18.51 -9.19
CA ILE A 27 -7.95 -18.17 -9.11
C ILE A 27 -7.45 -18.19 -7.67
N LEU A 28 -8.20 -17.58 -6.74
CA LEU A 28 -7.79 -17.50 -5.35
C LEU A 28 -7.70 -18.88 -4.67
N LEU A 29 -8.61 -19.80 -5.02
CA LEU A 29 -8.58 -21.19 -4.56
C LEU A 29 -7.42 -21.98 -5.17
N VAL A 30 -7.16 -21.82 -6.47
CA VAL A 30 -5.99 -22.43 -7.14
C VAL A 30 -4.69 -21.92 -6.52
N PHE A 31 -4.62 -20.63 -6.23
CA PHE A 31 -3.47 -20.02 -5.57
C PHE A 31 -3.24 -20.59 -4.16
N SER A 32 -4.31 -20.85 -3.41
CA SER A 32 -4.22 -21.56 -2.12
C SER A 32 -3.60 -22.96 -2.25
N LEU A 33 -3.93 -23.69 -3.32
CA LEU A 33 -3.36 -25.02 -3.57
C LEU A 33 -1.85 -24.94 -3.83
N ILE A 34 -1.42 -23.99 -4.66
CA ILE A 34 -0.01 -23.76 -4.99
C ILE A 34 0.79 -23.38 -3.74
N ILE A 35 0.23 -22.51 -2.89
CA ILE A 35 0.88 -22.14 -1.64
C ILE A 35 0.94 -23.32 -0.68
N GLY A 36 -0.13 -24.12 -0.60
CA GLY A 36 -0.15 -25.33 0.22
C GLY A 36 0.94 -26.33 -0.18
N THR A 37 1.12 -26.57 -1.49
CA THR A 37 2.20 -27.43 -1.99
C THR A 37 3.58 -26.81 -1.78
N ALA A 38 3.72 -25.50 -1.92
CA ALA A 38 4.96 -24.79 -1.59
C ALA A 38 5.33 -24.93 -0.10
N PHE A 39 4.35 -24.78 0.81
CA PHE A 39 4.55 -25.04 2.24
C PHE A 39 4.95 -26.50 2.49
N TYR A 40 4.39 -27.45 1.74
CA TYR A 40 4.80 -28.84 1.85
C TYR A 40 6.28 -29.04 1.54
N GLY A 41 6.77 -28.43 0.46
CA GLY A 41 8.13 -28.57 -0.03
C GLY A 41 9.17 -27.77 0.78
N LEU A 42 8.79 -26.60 1.29
CA LEU A 42 9.70 -25.73 2.04
C LEU A 42 9.91 -26.19 3.49
N VAL A 43 8.89 -26.81 4.10
CA VAL A 43 9.01 -27.38 5.45
C VAL A 43 9.94 -28.59 5.42
N PRO A 44 10.96 -28.65 6.29
CA PRO A 44 12.00 -29.67 6.23
C PRO A 44 11.41 -31.09 6.23
N PRO A 45 11.89 -31.98 5.34
CA PRO A 45 11.30 -33.31 5.12
C PRO A 45 11.46 -34.26 6.32
N LYS A 46 12.30 -33.87 7.31
CA LYS A 46 12.48 -34.59 8.57
C LYS A 46 11.19 -34.60 9.43
N LEU A 47 10.29 -33.65 9.18
CA LEU A 47 8.92 -33.71 9.64
C LEU A 47 8.14 -34.54 8.60
N HIS A 48 8.00 -35.85 8.86
CA HIS A 48 7.04 -36.71 8.16
C HIS A 48 5.63 -36.09 8.25
N LEU A 49 4.60 -36.62 7.55
CA LEU A 49 3.20 -36.16 7.63
C LEU A 49 2.66 -36.11 9.07
N THR A 50 3.05 -35.09 9.80
CA THR A 50 2.79 -34.86 11.21
C THR A 50 1.56 -34.00 11.28
N GLY A 51 0.72 -34.19 12.30
CA GLY A 51 -0.51 -33.41 12.49
C GLY A 51 -0.29 -31.89 12.40
N ILE A 52 0.89 -31.40 12.79
CA ILE A 52 1.29 -30.00 12.68
C ILE A 52 1.32 -29.52 11.22
N LYS A 53 1.91 -30.30 10.30
CA LYS A 53 2.05 -29.93 8.89
C LYS A 53 0.69 -29.89 8.19
N ILE A 54 -0.15 -30.88 8.49
CA ILE A 54 -1.53 -30.97 8.00
C ILE A 54 -2.37 -29.81 8.58
N GLY A 55 -2.24 -29.55 9.89
CA GLY A 55 -2.92 -28.44 10.55
C GLY A 55 -2.59 -27.08 9.91
N LEU A 56 -1.32 -26.85 9.57
CA LEU A 56 -0.88 -25.62 8.93
C LEU A 56 -1.44 -25.47 7.50
N MET A 57 -1.52 -26.57 6.74
CA MET A 57 -2.15 -26.60 5.41
C MET A 57 -3.65 -26.35 5.46
N VAL A 58 -4.36 -26.99 6.40
CA VAL A 58 -5.80 -26.80 6.59
C VAL A 58 -6.09 -25.37 7.04
N PHE A 59 -5.29 -24.83 7.96
CA PHE A 59 -5.40 -23.45 8.41
C PHE A 59 -5.19 -22.46 7.26
N GLN A 60 -4.15 -22.67 6.46
CA GLN A 60 -3.90 -21.88 5.26
C GLN A 60 -5.10 -21.95 4.29
N PHE A 61 -5.60 -23.15 4.01
CA PHE A 61 -6.74 -23.33 3.13
C PHE A 61 -8.01 -22.63 3.66
N LEU A 62 -8.25 -22.66 4.97
CA LEU A 62 -9.35 -21.94 5.61
C LEU A 62 -9.24 -20.42 5.42
N ILE A 63 -8.04 -19.85 5.54
CA ILE A 63 -7.82 -18.42 5.32
C ILE A 63 -8.19 -18.03 3.89
N PHE A 64 -7.67 -18.76 2.90
CA PHE A 64 -7.95 -18.47 1.49
C PHE A 64 -9.40 -18.79 1.11
N GLY A 65 -9.99 -19.86 1.65
CA GLY A 65 -11.40 -20.19 1.49
C GLY A 65 -12.31 -19.09 2.05
N THR A 66 -11.97 -18.53 3.20
CA THR A 66 -12.69 -17.40 3.79
C THR A 66 -12.56 -16.15 2.93
N LEU A 67 -11.36 -15.87 2.38
CA LEU A 67 -11.14 -14.75 1.46
C LEU A 67 -11.92 -14.89 0.15
N ALA A 68 -12.14 -16.12 -0.32
CA ALA A 68 -12.92 -16.40 -1.52
C ALA A 68 -14.42 -16.23 -1.30
N LEU A 69 -14.91 -16.16 -0.05
CA LEU A 69 -16.33 -15.98 0.21
C LEU A 69 -16.83 -14.65 -0.38
N ARG A 70 -18.00 -14.74 -1.01
CA ARG A 70 -18.69 -13.60 -1.57
C ARG A 70 -19.65 -13.05 -0.54
N TYR A 71 -19.45 -11.80 -0.13
CA TYR A 71 -20.38 -11.07 0.71
C TYR A 71 -21.01 -9.93 -0.09
N GLN A 72 -22.34 -9.88 -0.13
CA GLN A 72 -23.12 -8.83 -0.81
C GLN A 72 -22.65 -8.50 -2.24
N GLY A 73 -22.34 -9.54 -3.03
CA GLY A 73 -21.98 -9.36 -4.43
C GLY A 73 -20.49 -9.13 -4.71
N ARG A 74 -19.66 -8.87 -3.70
CA ARG A 74 -18.19 -8.69 -3.82
C ARG A 74 -17.41 -9.77 -3.08
N ILE A 75 -16.18 -10.04 -3.52
CA ILE A 75 -15.31 -11.03 -2.88
C ILE A 75 -14.67 -10.39 -1.65
N LEU A 76 -14.49 -11.14 -0.56
CA LEU A 76 -13.90 -10.60 0.68
C LEU A 76 -12.45 -10.14 0.46
N ALA A 77 -11.71 -10.80 -0.42
CA ALA A 77 -10.39 -10.36 -0.87
C ALA A 77 -10.38 -8.92 -1.42
N ASP A 78 -11.40 -8.50 -2.18
CA ASP A 78 -11.48 -7.13 -2.71
C ASP A 78 -11.62 -6.11 -1.58
N TRP A 79 -12.43 -6.43 -0.57
CA TRP A 79 -12.58 -5.60 0.63
C TRP A 79 -11.26 -5.46 1.40
N LEU A 80 -10.51 -6.55 1.52
CA LEU A 80 -9.20 -6.54 2.15
C LEU A 80 -8.22 -5.64 1.38
N VAL A 81 -8.19 -5.72 0.05
CA VAL A 81 -7.33 -4.88 -0.79
C VAL A 81 -7.67 -3.40 -0.62
N ILE A 82 -8.95 -3.04 -0.61
CA ILE A 82 -9.40 -1.66 -0.39
C ILE A 82 -8.96 -1.18 0.99
N TYR A 83 -9.14 -2.01 2.02
CA TYR A 83 -8.73 -1.68 3.39
C TYR A 83 -7.22 -1.47 3.52
N LEU A 84 -6.42 -2.36 2.93
CA LEU A 84 -4.95 -2.27 2.94
C LEU A 84 -4.49 -1.00 2.20
N ARG A 85 -5.06 -0.72 1.02
CA ARG A 85 -4.74 0.49 0.25
C ARG A 85 -5.09 1.76 1.02
N PHE A 86 -6.21 1.76 1.72
CA PHE A 86 -6.62 2.88 2.56
C PHE A 86 -5.66 3.08 3.75
N LYS A 87 -5.18 2.01 4.37
CA LYS A 87 -4.19 2.07 5.47
C LYS A 87 -2.80 2.47 5.01
N ALA A 88 -2.36 2.00 3.84
CA ALA A 88 -1.05 2.31 3.26
C ALA A 88 -0.95 3.73 2.69
N ARG A 89 -2.07 4.46 2.59
CA ARG A 89 -2.08 5.84 2.09
C ARG A 89 -1.18 6.72 2.96
N PRO A 90 -0.19 7.45 2.37
CA PRO A 90 0.64 8.37 3.12
C PRO A 90 -0.23 9.49 3.72
N ARG A 91 -0.12 9.68 5.04
CA ARG A 91 -0.88 10.68 5.80
C ARG A 91 -0.08 11.93 6.12
N VAL A 92 1.23 11.80 6.17
CA VAL A 92 2.14 12.89 6.50
C VAL A 92 2.74 13.40 5.21
N TYR A 93 2.54 14.69 4.96
CA TYR A 93 3.20 15.39 3.88
C TYR A 93 4.38 16.14 4.48
N ILE A 94 5.60 15.62 4.28
CA ILE A 94 6.82 16.28 4.74
C ILE A 94 7.18 17.32 3.67
N PHE A 95 6.76 18.56 3.88
CA PHE A 95 7.17 19.66 3.01
C PHE A 95 8.57 20.11 3.41
N THR A 96 9.59 19.69 2.67
CA THR A 96 10.97 20.17 2.84
C THR A 96 11.33 21.13 1.72
N LYS A 97 11.86 22.31 2.07
CA LYS A 97 12.32 23.30 1.07
C LYS A 97 13.53 22.81 0.25
N ASN A 98 14.17 21.75 0.72
CA ASN A 98 15.28 21.09 0.06
C ASN A 98 14.84 19.94 -0.87
N ASP A 99 13.54 19.81 -1.16
CA ASP A 99 13.04 18.79 -2.08
C ASP A 99 13.41 19.14 -3.53
N LEU A 100 13.86 18.12 -4.26
CA LEU A 100 14.22 18.19 -5.67
C LEU A 100 13.07 17.74 -6.59
N LEU A 101 12.00 17.14 -6.04
CA LEU A 101 10.89 16.55 -6.82
C LEU A 101 10.13 17.54 -7.71
N SER A 102 10.15 18.84 -7.40
CA SER A 102 9.51 19.89 -8.22
C SER A 102 10.52 20.88 -8.81
N ARG A 103 11.81 20.56 -8.76
CA ARG A 103 12.85 21.36 -9.42
C ARG A 103 13.21 20.71 -10.75
N GLU A 104 13.20 21.51 -11.79
CA GLU A 104 13.79 21.14 -13.07
C GLU A 104 15.30 21.07 -12.85
N VAL A 105 15.82 19.86 -12.56
CA VAL A 105 17.27 19.63 -12.53
C VAL A 105 17.71 19.67 -13.99
N LEU A 106 18.19 20.83 -14.43
CA LEU A 106 18.96 20.94 -15.66
C LEU A 106 20.18 20.03 -15.46
N GLN A 107 20.14 18.83 -16.05
CA GLN A 107 21.35 18.02 -16.21
C GLN A 107 22.23 18.80 -17.17
N ASP A 108 23.14 19.60 -16.61
CA ASP A 108 24.28 20.08 -17.38
C ASP A 108 25.00 18.82 -17.88
N THR A 109 24.98 18.65 -19.20
CA THR A 109 25.77 17.68 -19.94
C THR A 109 27.24 17.89 -19.56
N ILE A 110 27.70 17.18 -18.53
CA ILE A 110 29.13 17.10 -18.22
C ILE A 110 29.73 16.22 -19.32
N GLN A 111 30.24 16.88 -20.36
CA GLN A 111 31.24 16.29 -21.23
C GLN A 111 32.43 15.88 -20.36
N GLU A 112 32.85 14.63 -20.53
CA GLU A 112 34.08 14.09 -19.95
C GLU A 112 35.29 14.89 -20.47
N GLU A 113 35.86 15.77 -19.65
CA GLU A 113 37.27 16.14 -19.79
C GLU A 113 38.06 15.65 -18.58
N LYS A 114 38.66 14.49 -18.83
CA LYS A 114 39.87 13.96 -18.23
C LYS A 114 40.92 15.06 -18.03
N SER A 115 41.23 15.40 -16.78
CA SER A 115 42.59 15.78 -16.38
C SER A 115 42.87 15.32 -14.95
N GLU A 116 43.93 14.55 -14.82
CA GLU A 116 44.44 13.99 -13.59
C GLU A 116 45.28 15.02 -12.81
N SER A 117 45.24 14.88 -11.48
CA SER A 117 46.26 15.28 -10.47
C SER A 117 45.98 16.56 -9.64
N PRO A 118 46.46 16.64 -8.38
CA PRO A 118 46.42 15.65 -7.31
C PRO A 118 45.77 16.19 -6.02
N VAL A 119 45.46 15.26 -5.12
CA VAL A 119 44.89 15.44 -3.78
C VAL A 119 45.64 16.51 -2.96
N ARG A 120 44.95 17.59 -2.56
CA ARG A 120 45.30 18.40 -1.38
C ARG A 120 44.16 18.33 -0.38
N ALA A 121 44.44 17.67 0.74
CA ALA A 121 43.58 17.62 1.91
C ALA A 121 43.32 19.06 2.42
N SER A 122 42.09 19.53 2.24
CA SER A 122 41.60 20.74 2.90
C SER A 122 40.87 20.36 4.18
N ASN A 123 41.32 20.95 5.27
CA ASN A 123 40.91 20.68 6.64
C ASN A 123 39.38 20.72 6.83
N LYS A 124 38.84 19.66 7.46
CA LYS A 124 37.48 19.66 8.00
C LYS A 124 37.40 20.63 9.18
N VAL A 125 36.98 21.86 8.92
CA VAL A 125 36.43 22.73 9.96
C VAL A 125 35.10 22.13 10.40
N THR A 126 35.12 21.42 11.53
CA THR A 126 33.89 20.96 12.19
C THR A 126 33.21 22.18 12.81
N GLN A 127 32.33 22.83 12.06
CA GLN A 127 31.40 23.80 12.63
C GLN A 127 30.38 23.04 13.48
N LYS A 128 30.46 23.22 14.80
CA LYS A 128 29.40 22.79 15.72
C LYS A 128 28.10 23.51 15.34
N ILE A 129 27.19 22.77 14.70
CA ILE A 129 25.81 23.21 14.53
C ILE A 129 25.18 23.31 15.93
N ARG A 130 25.05 24.53 16.43
CA ARG A 130 24.30 24.85 17.64
C ARG A 130 22.84 24.50 17.35
N LYS A 131 22.36 23.38 17.89
CA LYS A 131 20.93 23.02 17.87
C LYS A 131 20.15 24.11 18.59
N LYS A 132 19.68 25.11 17.84
CA LYS A 132 18.62 26.00 18.29
C LYS A 132 17.35 25.15 18.27
N LYS A 133 16.79 24.89 19.45
CA LYS A 133 15.50 24.23 19.62
C LYS A 133 14.47 25.22 19.07
N THR A 134 14.07 25.02 17.82
CA THR A 134 12.97 25.77 17.21
C THR A 134 11.70 25.03 17.63
N ASP A 135 10.94 25.63 18.55
CA ASP A 135 9.62 25.17 18.99
C ASP A 135 8.55 25.35 17.89
N GLU A 136 8.85 24.97 16.64
CA GLU A 136 7.91 25.03 15.51
C GLU A 136 7.61 23.67 14.88
N ASP A 137 8.10 22.58 15.47
CA ASP A 137 7.68 21.22 15.10
C ASP A 137 6.42 20.84 15.89
N PHE A 138 5.32 21.59 15.69
CA PHE A 138 4.01 21.00 15.93
C PHE A 138 3.65 20.21 14.66
N PRO A 139 3.80 18.87 14.65
CA PRO A 139 3.18 18.09 13.59
C PRO A 139 1.70 18.48 13.56
N ILE A 140 1.18 18.74 12.36
CA ILE A 140 -0.24 18.95 12.07
C ILE A 140 -0.93 17.61 12.34
N GLU A 141 -1.01 17.23 13.60
CA GLU A 141 -1.36 15.90 14.07
C GLU A 141 -2.85 15.83 14.39
N ASP A 142 -3.52 16.98 14.52
CA ASP A 142 -4.89 17.05 14.98
C ASP A 142 -5.86 17.58 13.90
N ARG A 143 -6.76 16.68 13.47
CA ARG A 143 -7.90 16.97 12.58
C ARG A 143 -8.90 17.95 13.22
N ARG A 144 -8.70 18.32 14.50
CA ARG A 144 -9.53 19.24 15.28
C ARG A 144 -8.93 20.63 15.47
N SER A 145 -7.79 20.94 14.85
CA SER A 145 -7.21 22.28 14.96
C SER A 145 -8.07 23.29 14.18
N ILE A 146 -8.57 24.30 14.89
CA ILE A 146 -9.36 25.40 14.31
C ILE A 146 -8.35 26.47 13.90
N ILE A 147 -8.35 26.82 12.62
CA ILE A 147 -7.44 27.83 12.04
C ILE A 147 -8.13 29.20 12.12
N SER A 148 -7.53 30.16 12.82
CA SER A 148 -7.99 31.55 12.85
C SER A 148 -7.04 32.43 12.04
N ILE A 149 -7.58 33.10 11.02
CA ILE A 149 -6.83 34.00 10.14
C ILE A 149 -7.24 35.43 10.46
N LYS A 150 -6.30 36.26 10.95
CA LYS A 150 -6.54 37.68 11.25
C LYS A 150 -5.68 38.58 10.35
N PRO A 151 -6.22 39.65 9.75
CA PRO A 151 -5.40 40.60 9.00
C PRO A 151 -4.50 41.40 9.94
N SER A 152 -3.20 41.41 9.65
CA SER A 152 -2.17 42.15 10.38
C SER A 152 -2.06 43.58 9.86
N LYS A 153 -1.73 44.51 10.78
CA LYS A 153 -1.61 45.95 10.50
C LYS A 153 -0.56 46.32 9.44
N LYS A 154 0.32 45.39 9.07
CA LYS A 154 1.36 45.56 8.04
C LYS A 154 1.06 44.81 6.73
N GLY A 155 -0.22 44.51 6.46
CA GLY A 155 -0.64 43.90 5.19
C GLY A 155 -0.38 42.40 5.07
N GLY A 156 -0.11 41.72 6.19
CA GLY A 156 -0.02 40.25 6.25
C GLY A 156 -1.26 39.61 6.85
N PHE A 157 -1.35 38.29 6.84
CA PHE A 157 -2.33 37.53 7.63
C PHE A 157 -1.59 36.79 8.74
N ASP A 158 -2.04 36.99 9.97
CA ASP A 158 -1.59 36.23 11.13
C ASP A 158 -2.46 34.98 11.26
N VAL A 159 -1.83 33.82 11.35
CA VAL A 159 -2.51 32.52 11.36
C VAL A 159 -2.20 31.82 12.68
N GLU A 160 -3.20 31.76 13.55
CA GLU A 160 -3.10 31.11 14.86
C GLU A 160 -3.77 29.73 14.80
N TYR A 161 -3.08 28.70 15.33
CA TYR A 161 -3.63 27.35 15.47
C TYR A 161 -4.16 27.15 16.89
N PHE A 162 -5.45 26.87 17.03
CA PHE A 162 -6.06 26.50 18.30
C PHE A 162 -6.18 25.00 18.44
N LYS A 163 -5.74 24.46 19.59
CA LYS A 163 -6.05 23.09 20.00
C LYS A 163 -7.42 23.08 20.68
N ALA A 164 -8.36 22.32 20.12
CA ALA A 164 -9.68 22.10 20.72
C ALA A 164 -9.62 21.09 21.88
#